data_AF-A0A258U9P5-F1
#
_entry.id   AF-A0A258U9P5-F1
#
_cell.length_a   1.000
_cell.length_b   1.000
_cell.length_c   1.000
_cell.angle_alpha   90.00
_cell.angle_beta   90.00
_cell.angle_gamma   90.00
#
_symmetry.space_group_name_H-M   'P 1'
#
loop_
_entity.id
_entity.type
_entity.pdbx_description
1 polymer ?
#
loop_
_entity_poly.entity_id
_entity_poly.type
_entity_poly.pdbx_seq_one_letter_code
_entity_poly.pdbx_strand_id
1 'polypeptide(L)'
;MRYLYFCLIFCTINCTSKSDSKYYGDINIRLPKSGFNKLEGKYLYLIDVQSKTTLDSVLVDKPKLQFTKIQRLNLNPLFLSIKHYDVYNGFKGLRPIGFCSELSTPNHVYSLFYADETSTEIVVFDTAKLEKSSFNGSKQNAPYFKDLVLNYPEASNPFDKKVHEHNKKIIKSYPDSYLILKQLFSYKQFFAPEEIKKLLSYFNPAIKKYDLYESLQNYLTENKLFDTKYPSFIKFENANGEKEKVSTNNQSVHLIVYWASWCLPCRKEIPELKKLLTKYSNTGLSITSISIDGNKQDWLATLAFEKMNWQQLLAIDSSRMQLNEHYAINAIPKSYLYNSRKQLIKTFTGFDASLEETIKKEIGK
;
A
#
# COMPACT_ATOMS: atom_id res chain seq x y z
N MET A 1 51.36 55.61 -3.97
CA MET A 1 50.54 54.81 -4.93
C MET A 1 49.86 53.70 -4.15
N ARG A 2 48.53 53.76 -4.09
CA ARG A 2 47.62 52.79 -3.47
C ARG A 2 47.22 51.77 -4.53
N TYR A 3 47.25 50.48 -4.21
CA TYR A 3 46.32 49.52 -4.80
C TYR A 3 45.82 48.56 -3.72
N LEU A 4 44.55 48.74 -3.37
CA LEU A 4 43.73 47.85 -2.55
C LEU A 4 43.52 46.54 -3.33
N TYR A 5 43.83 45.39 -2.72
CA TYR A 5 43.29 44.11 -3.16
C TYR A 5 41.94 43.87 -2.47
N PHE A 6 40.86 44.01 -3.24
CA PHE A 6 39.51 43.61 -2.83
C PHE A 6 39.42 42.07 -2.91
N CYS A 7 39.33 41.40 -1.76
CA CYS A 7 38.94 40.00 -1.68
C CYS A 7 37.42 39.91 -1.92
N LEU A 8 37.02 39.58 -3.16
CA LEU A 8 35.64 39.19 -3.49
C LEU A 8 35.40 37.77 -2.97
N ILE A 9 34.80 37.69 -1.78
CA ILE A 9 34.21 36.45 -1.26
C ILE A 9 32.95 36.17 -2.08
N PHE A 10 33.05 35.27 -3.06
CA PHE A 10 31.88 34.67 -3.71
C PHE A 10 31.18 33.74 -2.71
N CYS A 11 30.29 34.33 -1.91
CA CYS A 11 29.30 33.58 -1.16
C CYS A 11 28.27 33.06 -2.16
N THR A 12 28.46 31.85 -2.68
CA THR A 12 27.39 31.15 -3.41
C THR A 12 26.37 30.69 -2.39
N ILE A 13 25.43 31.60 -2.10
CA ILE A 13 24.12 31.25 -1.54
C ILE A 13 23.48 30.35 -2.59
N ASN A 14 23.62 29.03 -2.43
CA ASN A 14 22.89 28.09 -3.25
C ASN A 14 21.42 28.19 -2.85
N CYS A 15 20.74 28.97 -3.67
CA CYS A 15 19.30 29.14 -3.73
C CYS A 15 18.63 27.76 -3.64
N THR A 16 17.79 27.57 -2.63
CA THR A 16 16.86 26.45 -2.55
C THR A 16 15.88 26.54 -3.71
N SER A 17 16.21 25.92 -4.85
CA SER A 17 15.19 25.60 -5.84
C SER A 17 14.38 24.44 -5.28
N LYS A 18 13.08 24.69 -5.02
CA LYS A 18 12.11 23.60 -4.98
C LYS A 18 12.17 22.94 -6.35
N SER A 19 12.84 21.79 -6.45
CA SER A 19 12.85 20.97 -7.65
C SER A 19 11.48 20.30 -7.77
N ASP A 20 10.52 21.02 -8.32
CA ASP A 20 9.23 20.47 -8.77
C ASP A 20 9.41 19.92 -10.19
N SER A 21 10.44 19.09 -10.40
CA SER A 21 10.64 18.41 -11.69
C SER A 21 9.39 17.61 -12.02
N LYS A 22 8.82 17.84 -13.20
CA LYS A 22 7.66 17.10 -13.72
C LYS A 22 7.98 15.62 -14.04
N TYR A 23 9.24 15.22 -13.94
CA TYR A 23 9.73 13.91 -14.31
C TYR A 23 10.57 13.28 -13.20
N TYR A 24 10.55 11.95 -13.14
CA TYR A 24 11.56 11.19 -12.42
C TYR A 24 12.92 11.35 -13.12
N GLY A 25 14.01 11.13 -12.38
CA GLY A 25 15.34 11.08 -12.94
C GLY A 25 15.47 9.94 -13.96
N ASP A 26 16.39 10.10 -14.91
CA ASP A 26 16.65 9.07 -15.91
C ASP A 26 17.08 7.75 -15.25
N ILE A 27 16.68 6.63 -15.83
CA ILE A 27 17.10 5.30 -15.35
C ILE A 27 18.00 4.69 -16.42
N ASN A 28 19.29 4.69 -16.11
CA ASN A 28 20.35 4.17 -16.94
C ASN A 28 20.72 2.77 -16.45
N ILE A 29 20.82 1.84 -17.40
CA ILE A 29 21.22 0.47 -17.13
C ILE A 29 22.41 0.09 -18.00
N ARG A 30 23.39 -0.55 -17.39
CA ARG A 30 24.55 -1.14 -18.06
C ARG A 30 24.48 -2.65 -17.92
N LEU A 31 24.32 -3.32 -19.06
CA LEU A 31 24.43 -4.77 -19.14
C LEU A 31 25.91 -5.17 -19.14
N PRO A 32 26.30 -6.23 -18.40
CA PRO A 32 27.66 -6.74 -18.40
C PRO A 32 28.03 -7.31 -19.78
N LYS A 33 29.33 -7.35 -20.07
CA LYS A 33 29.83 -7.77 -21.40
C LYS A 33 29.61 -9.27 -21.65
N SER A 34 29.53 -10.05 -20.59
CA SER A 34 29.14 -11.46 -20.62
C SER A 34 27.72 -11.66 -20.09
N GLY A 35 27.05 -12.69 -20.59
CA GLY A 35 25.81 -13.19 -19.99
C GLY A 35 24.51 -12.70 -20.64
N PHE A 36 24.51 -11.59 -21.38
CA PHE A 36 23.27 -11.00 -21.91
C PHE A 36 23.13 -10.94 -23.43
N ASN A 37 23.94 -11.67 -24.21
CA ASN A 37 23.71 -11.84 -25.65
C ASN A 37 22.30 -12.41 -25.96
N LYS A 38 21.72 -13.17 -25.03
CA LYS A 38 20.34 -13.69 -25.15
C LYS A 38 19.25 -12.61 -25.05
N LEU A 39 19.60 -11.41 -24.58
CA LEU A 39 18.70 -10.26 -24.54
C LEU A 39 18.86 -9.36 -25.77
N GLU A 40 19.91 -9.53 -26.57
CA GLU A 40 20.11 -8.75 -27.79
C GLU A 40 18.88 -8.87 -28.71
N GLY A 41 18.39 -7.72 -29.19
CA GLY A 41 17.16 -7.64 -29.99
C GLY A 41 15.86 -7.81 -29.21
N LYS A 42 15.89 -7.97 -27.87
CA LYS A 42 14.71 -8.01 -27.00
C LYS A 42 14.48 -6.68 -26.30
N TYR A 43 13.28 -6.51 -25.76
CA TYR A 43 12.93 -5.34 -24.96
C TYR A 43 13.11 -5.60 -23.47
N LEU A 44 13.62 -4.59 -22.77
CA LEU A 44 13.45 -4.43 -21.34
C LEU A 44 12.25 -3.54 -21.07
N TYR A 45 11.55 -3.82 -19.98
CA TYR A 45 10.35 -3.12 -19.55
C TYR A 45 10.58 -2.58 -18.15
N LEU A 46 10.35 -1.29 -17.97
CA LEU A 46 10.32 -0.66 -16.66
C LEU A 46 8.90 -0.71 -16.12
N ILE A 47 8.71 -1.33 -14.96
CA ILE A 47 7.39 -1.62 -14.41
C ILE A 47 7.26 -1.00 -13.03
N ASP A 48 6.16 -0.29 -12.80
CA ASP A 48 5.74 0.09 -11.45
C ASP A 48 5.20 -1.15 -10.73
N VAL A 49 5.83 -1.53 -9.63
CA VAL A 49 5.47 -2.71 -8.84
C VAL A 49 4.08 -2.56 -8.22
N GLN A 50 3.67 -1.34 -7.87
CA GLN A 50 2.41 -1.10 -7.19
C GLN A 50 1.22 -1.22 -8.15
N SER A 51 1.24 -0.47 -9.25
CA SER A 51 0.17 -0.51 -10.26
C SER A 51 0.29 -1.67 -11.24
N LYS A 52 1.43 -2.36 -11.28
CA LYS A 52 1.77 -3.41 -12.27
C LYS A 52 1.79 -2.91 -13.72
N THR A 53 1.87 -1.59 -13.93
CA THR A 53 1.88 -0.98 -15.26
C THR A 53 3.30 -0.90 -15.81
N THR A 54 3.44 -1.07 -17.13
CA THR A 54 4.68 -0.77 -17.84
C THR A 54 4.76 0.73 -18.05
N LEU A 55 5.79 1.36 -17.50
CA LEU A 55 6.03 2.80 -17.59
C LEU A 55 6.82 3.17 -18.85
N ASP A 56 7.78 2.32 -19.23
CA ASP A 56 8.64 2.54 -20.39
C ASP A 56 9.22 1.19 -20.86
N SER A 57 9.78 1.17 -22.08
CA SER A 57 10.49 0.03 -22.62
C SER A 57 11.67 0.46 -23.50
N VAL A 58 12.75 -0.31 -23.47
CA VAL A 58 13.95 -0.04 -24.26
C VAL A 58 14.43 -1.30 -24.99
N LEU A 59 14.76 -1.16 -26.26
CA LEU A 59 15.35 -2.24 -27.06
C LEU A 59 16.81 -2.45 -26.64
N VAL A 60 17.22 -3.69 -26.44
CA VAL A 60 18.61 -4.07 -26.18
C VAL A 60 19.38 -4.15 -27.49
N ASP A 61 19.85 -3.00 -27.97
CA ASP A 61 20.69 -2.85 -29.17
C ASP A 61 22.16 -2.55 -28.84
N LYS A 62 22.44 -2.20 -27.58
CA LYS A 62 23.77 -1.85 -27.07
C LYS A 62 23.87 -2.10 -25.55
N PRO A 63 25.09 -2.14 -24.97
CA PRO A 63 25.26 -2.45 -23.55
C PRO A 63 24.74 -1.38 -22.57
N LYS A 64 24.65 -0.12 -23.01
CA LYS A 64 24.15 1.01 -22.19
C LYS A 64 22.76 1.40 -22.69
N LEU A 65 21.77 1.22 -21.85
CA LEU A 65 20.37 1.47 -22.15
C LEU A 65 19.83 2.52 -21.18
N GLN A 66 18.78 3.22 -21.61
CA GLN A 66 18.18 4.29 -20.83
C GLN A 66 16.66 4.24 -20.98
N PHE A 67 15.97 4.35 -19.85
CA PHE A 67 14.53 4.68 -19.80
C PHE A 67 14.41 6.17 -19.52
N THR A 68 13.53 6.88 -20.24
CA THR A 68 13.43 8.35 -20.13
C THR A 68 12.00 8.83 -19.92
N LYS A 69 11.87 10.07 -19.41
CA LYS A 69 10.62 10.85 -19.42
C LYS A 69 9.44 10.20 -18.71
N ILE A 70 9.70 9.56 -17.57
CA ILE A 70 8.63 9.06 -16.71
C ILE A 70 8.00 10.26 -16.01
N GLN A 71 6.78 10.61 -16.40
CA GLN A 71 6.07 11.74 -15.82
C GLN A 71 5.68 11.44 -14.37
N ARG A 72 5.85 12.43 -13.50
CA ARG A 72 5.40 12.38 -12.11
C ARG A 72 3.94 12.79 -12.04
N LEU A 73 3.11 11.92 -11.46
CA LEU A 73 1.75 12.26 -11.06
C LEU A 73 1.73 12.96 -9.69
N ASN A 74 2.68 12.61 -8.83
CA ASN A 74 2.91 13.21 -7.51
C ASN A 74 4.40 13.16 -7.15
N LEU A 75 4.74 13.64 -5.95
CA LEU A 75 6.11 13.68 -5.48
C LEU A 75 6.57 12.38 -4.81
N ASN A 76 5.74 11.34 -4.78
CA ASN A 76 6.10 10.06 -4.16
C ASN A 76 7.17 9.33 -5.00
N PRO A 77 8.15 8.67 -4.37
CA PRO A 77 9.05 7.76 -5.06
C PRO A 77 8.29 6.56 -5.60
N LEU A 78 8.59 6.14 -6.84
CA LEU A 78 8.07 4.90 -7.42
C LEU A 78 8.91 3.73 -6.96
N PHE A 79 8.27 2.57 -6.78
CA PHE A 79 8.98 1.31 -6.53
C PHE A 79 8.95 0.48 -7.81
N LEU A 80 10.10 0.35 -8.46
CA LEU A 80 10.23 -0.08 -9.83
C LEU A 80 10.92 -1.43 -9.94
N SER A 81 10.65 -2.12 -11.04
CA SER A 81 11.35 -3.34 -11.45
C SER A 81 11.64 -3.28 -12.95
N ILE A 82 12.85 -3.63 -13.35
CA ILE A 82 13.21 -3.79 -14.76
C ILE A 82 13.05 -5.27 -15.10
N LYS A 83 12.27 -5.58 -16.12
CA LYS A 83 11.96 -6.95 -16.51
C LYS A 83 12.18 -7.20 -18.00
N HIS A 84 12.36 -8.44 -18.39
CA HIS A 84 12.35 -8.88 -19.78
C HIS A 84 11.44 -10.10 -19.94
N TYR A 85 10.96 -10.35 -21.15
CA TYR A 85 10.29 -11.62 -21.44
C TYR A 85 11.32 -12.75 -21.50
N ASP A 86 10.97 -13.86 -20.86
CA ASP A 86 11.76 -15.09 -20.88
C ASP A 86 10.88 -16.34 -20.84
N VAL A 87 11.47 -17.47 -21.24
CA VAL A 87 10.88 -18.80 -21.12
C VAL A 87 11.80 -19.65 -20.25
N TYR A 88 11.35 -19.95 -19.03
CA TYR A 88 12.11 -20.77 -18.08
C TYR A 88 11.28 -21.98 -17.68
N ASN A 89 11.81 -23.20 -17.88
CA ASN A 89 11.11 -24.47 -17.66
C ASN A 89 9.72 -24.53 -18.35
N GLY A 90 9.62 -24.00 -19.58
CA GLY A 90 8.38 -23.97 -20.35
C GLY A 90 7.40 -22.85 -19.97
N PHE A 91 7.64 -22.11 -18.88
CA PHE A 91 6.80 -20.99 -18.47
C PHE A 91 7.29 -19.68 -19.09
N LYS A 92 6.42 -19.08 -19.91
CA LYS A 92 6.63 -17.75 -20.50
C LYS A 92 6.20 -16.67 -19.52
N GLY A 93 7.03 -15.66 -19.28
CA GLY A 93 6.66 -14.55 -18.43
C GLY A 93 7.73 -13.47 -18.31
N LEU A 94 7.38 -12.40 -17.59
CA LEU A 94 8.30 -11.32 -17.28
C LEU A 94 9.21 -11.74 -16.12
N ARG A 95 10.52 -11.78 -16.39
CA ARG A 95 11.57 -12.05 -15.40
C ARG A 95 12.29 -10.76 -15.02
N PRO A 96 12.53 -10.51 -13.72
CA PRO A 96 13.18 -9.30 -13.29
C PRO A 96 14.69 -9.38 -13.49
N ILE A 97 15.31 -8.24 -13.75
CA ILE A 97 16.77 -8.10 -13.84
C ILE A 97 17.34 -7.83 -12.45
N GLY A 98 18.35 -8.63 -12.08
CA GLY A 98 19.04 -8.54 -10.80
C GLY A 98 20.22 -7.58 -10.81
N PHE A 99 20.48 -6.94 -9.67
CA PHE A 99 21.67 -6.13 -9.39
C PHE A 99 22.03 -6.20 -7.91
N CYS A 100 23.27 -5.87 -7.56
CA CYS A 100 23.74 -5.75 -6.17
C CYS A 100 23.85 -4.28 -5.76
N SER A 101 23.75 -4.03 -4.46
CA SER A 101 24.05 -2.75 -3.84
C SER A 101 25.24 -2.86 -2.90
N GLU A 102 26.07 -1.83 -2.83
CA GLU A 102 27.14 -1.77 -1.81
C GLU A 102 26.57 -1.51 -0.41
N LEU A 103 25.29 -1.17 -0.29
CA LEU A 103 24.61 -0.90 0.98
C LEU A 103 24.03 -2.14 1.65
N SER A 104 23.99 -3.27 0.96
CA SER A 104 23.39 -4.52 1.46
C SER A 104 24.43 -5.49 1.99
N THR A 105 23.96 -6.62 2.52
CA THR A 105 24.83 -7.77 2.81
C THR A 105 25.56 -8.24 1.54
N PRO A 106 26.80 -8.75 1.66
CA PRO A 106 27.55 -9.25 0.51
C PRO A 106 26.73 -10.29 -0.27
N ASN A 107 26.75 -10.17 -1.60
CA ASN A 107 26.11 -11.11 -2.54
C ASN A 107 24.57 -11.13 -2.54
N HIS A 108 23.88 -10.22 -1.85
CA HIS A 108 22.43 -10.09 -2.03
C HIS A 108 22.13 -9.50 -3.43
N VAL A 109 21.17 -10.12 -4.13
CA VAL A 109 20.71 -9.67 -5.45
C VAL A 109 19.31 -9.09 -5.31
N TYR A 110 19.19 -7.79 -5.56
CA TYR A 110 17.93 -7.08 -5.63
C TYR A 110 17.44 -7.03 -7.07
N SER A 111 16.13 -6.86 -7.22
CA SER A 111 15.51 -6.62 -8.53
C SER A 111 14.47 -5.51 -8.52
N LEU A 112 14.39 -4.80 -7.39
CA LEU A 112 13.45 -3.73 -7.10
C LEU A 112 14.23 -2.54 -6.55
N PHE A 113 13.78 -1.33 -6.88
CA PHE A 113 14.40 -0.10 -6.37
C PHE A 113 13.39 1.04 -6.36
N TYR A 114 13.65 2.02 -5.50
CA TYR A 114 12.97 3.31 -5.52
C TYR A 114 13.58 4.26 -6.55
N ALA A 115 12.73 4.98 -7.28
CA ALA A 115 13.10 6.08 -8.14
C ALA A 115 12.38 7.37 -7.72
N ASP A 116 13.10 8.49 -7.74
CA ASP A 116 12.59 9.85 -7.50
C ASP A 116 13.16 10.80 -8.57
N GLU A 117 13.27 12.09 -8.31
CA GLU A 117 13.93 13.06 -9.21
C GLU A 117 15.42 12.76 -9.50
N THR A 118 16.06 11.89 -8.72
CA THR A 118 17.47 11.53 -8.88
C THR A 118 17.64 10.49 -9.98
N SER A 119 18.54 10.76 -10.93
CA SER A 119 18.91 9.76 -11.93
C SER A 119 19.48 8.50 -11.27
N THR A 120 19.11 7.34 -11.81
CA THR A 120 19.50 6.03 -11.31
C THR A 120 20.40 5.33 -12.31
N GLU A 121 21.53 4.83 -11.84
CA GLU A 121 22.54 4.07 -12.58
C GLU A 121 22.59 2.65 -12.02
N ILE A 122 22.30 1.66 -12.87
CA ILE A 122 22.30 0.25 -12.49
C ILE A 122 23.30 -0.51 -13.37
N VAL A 123 24.27 -1.16 -12.74
CA VAL A 123 25.12 -2.16 -13.39
C VAL A 123 24.57 -3.52 -13.03
N VAL A 124 24.05 -4.22 -14.03
CA VAL A 124 23.36 -5.50 -13.86
C VAL A 124 24.33 -6.58 -13.38
N PHE A 125 23.82 -7.47 -12.52
CA PHE A 125 24.57 -8.60 -12.01
C PHE A 125 24.83 -9.65 -13.10
N ASP A 126 26.10 -10.03 -13.28
CA ASP A 126 26.52 -11.14 -14.15
C ASP A 126 26.70 -12.41 -13.30
N THR A 127 25.78 -13.37 -13.45
CA THR A 127 25.84 -14.67 -12.78
C THR A 127 26.99 -15.56 -13.28
N ALA A 128 27.53 -15.29 -14.48
CA ALA A 128 28.54 -16.13 -15.12
C ALA A 128 29.98 -15.69 -14.83
N LYS A 129 30.22 -14.38 -14.62
CA LYS A 129 31.59 -13.84 -14.44
C LYS A 129 31.82 -13.02 -13.17
N LEU A 130 30.82 -12.90 -12.29
CA LEU A 130 30.94 -12.12 -11.05
C LEU A 130 31.44 -10.69 -11.31
N GLU A 131 31.06 -10.07 -12.44
CA GLU A 131 31.39 -8.66 -12.70
C GLU A 131 30.79 -7.80 -11.59
N LYS A 132 31.52 -6.74 -11.17
CA LYS A 132 31.10 -5.87 -10.06
C LYS A 132 29.80 -5.14 -10.43
N SER A 133 28.67 -5.69 -9.98
CA SER A 133 27.37 -5.04 -10.02
C SER A 133 27.34 -3.85 -9.07
N SER A 134 26.56 -2.83 -9.41
CA SER A 134 26.44 -1.63 -8.60
C SER A 134 25.09 -0.96 -8.81
N PHE A 135 24.65 -0.25 -7.79
CA PHE A 135 23.47 0.61 -7.84
C PHE A 135 23.83 1.98 -7.30
N ASN A 136 23.51 3.03 -8.05
CA ASN A 136 23.54 4.41 -7.58
C ASN A 136 22.24 5.09 -7.99
N GLY A 137 21.58 5.79 -7.08
CA GLY A 137 20.29 6.39 -7.38
C GLY A 137 19.66 7.02 -6.15
N SER A 138 18.33 7.05 -6.12
CA SER A 138 17.57 7.66 -5.02
C SER A 138 18.05 7.17 -3.65
N LYS A 139 18.23 8.11 -2.72
CA LYS A 139 18.55 7.83 -1.30
C LYS A 139 17.48 6.98 -0.60
N GLN A 140 16.27 6.93 -1.16
CA GLN A 140 15.14 6.13 -0.66
C GLN A 140 15.43 4.63 -0.69
N ASN A 141 16.41 4.20 -1.48
CA ASN A 141 16.85 2.81 -1.54
C ASN A 141 17.66 2.35 -0.32
N ALA A 142 18.32 3.27 0.40
CA ALA A 142 19.23 2.86 1.48
C ALA A 142 18.53 2.10 2.62
N PRO A 143 17.35 2.54 3.12
CA PRO A 143 16.59 1.74 4.08
C PRO A 143 16.10 0.39 3.55
N TYR A 144 15.79 0.32 2.25
CA TYR A 144 15.37 -0.92 1.61
C TYR A 144 16.52 -1.94 1.52
N PHE A 145 17.68 -1.53 1.02
CA PHE A 145 18.85 -2.41 0.90
C PHE A 145 19.48 -2.82 2.23
N LYS A 146 19.17 -2.10 3.31
CA LYS A 146 19.60 -2.45 4.68
C LYS A 146 18.55 -3.22 5.47
N ASP A 147 17.46 -3.63 4.82
CA ASP A 147 16.36 -4.37 5.43
C ASP A 147 15.81 -3.70 6.71
N LEU A 148 15.70 -2.36 6.69
CA LEU A 148 15.24 -1.61 7.86
C LEU A 148 13.72 -1.70 8.00
N VAL A 149 13.28 -2.20 9.15
CA VAL A 149 11.86 -2.41 9.47
C VAL A 149 11.50 -1.74 10.79
N LEU A 150 10.38 -1.02 10.81
CA LEU A 150 9.75 -0.52 12.04
C LEU A 150 9.07 -1.68 12.77
N ASN A 151 9.25 -1.72 14.08
CA ASN A 151 8.50 -2.62 14.94
C ASN A 151 7.16 -1.98 15.29
N TYR A 152 6.11 -2.78 15.45
CA TYR A 152 4.82 -2.33 15.95
C TYR A 152 4.58 -2.94 17.33
N PRO A 153 3.99 -2.20 18.28
CA PRO A 153 3.76 -2.72 19.61
C PRO A 153 2.66 -3.79 19.59
N GLU A 154 2.74 -4.73 20.52
CA GLU A 154 1.67 -5.70 20.72
C GLU A 154 0.42 -4.98 21.26
N ALA A 155 -0.77 -5.48 20.91
CA ALA A 155 -2.03 -4.88 21.36
C ALA A 155 -2.16 -4.82 22.90
N SER A 156 -1.49 -5.75 23.61
CA SER A 156 -1.41 -5.82 25.07
C SER A 156 -0.49 -4.78 25.69
N ASN A 157 0.46 -4.21 24.93
CA ASN A 157 1.46 -3.28 25.42
C ASN A 157 1.80 -2.21 24.37
N PRO A 158 0.88 -1.26 24.11
CA PRO A 158 1.09 -0.20 23.11
C PRO A 158 2.34 0.64 23.39
N PHE A 159 2.73 0.81 24.65
CA PHE A 159 3.83 1.68 25.08
C PHE A 159 5.18 0.96 25.26
N ASP A 160 5.43 -0.14 24.53
CA ASP A 160 6.68 -0.88 24.65
C ASP A 160 7.90 0.01 24.35
N LYS A 161 8.71 0.27 25.38
CA LYS A 161 9.89 1.15 25.30
C LYS A 161 10.94 0.66 24.30
N LYS A 162 11.11 -0.66 24.12
CA LYS A 162 12.07 -1.23 23.16
C LYS A 162 11.62 -0.96 21.74
N VAL A 163 10.33 -1.14 21.45
CA VAL A 163 9.73 -0.82 20.14
C VAL A 163 9.92 0.67 19.84
N HIS A 164 9.65 1.53 20.81
CA HIS A 164 9.78 2.97 20.67
C HIS A 164 11.21 3.43 20.37
N GLU A 165 12.21 2.95 21.13
CA GLU A 165 13.61 3.34 20.91
C GLU A 165 14.18 2.77 19.60
N HIS A 166 13.78 1.56 19.20
CA HIS A 166 14.13 0.98 17.90
C HIS A 166 13.61 1.85 16.75
N ASN A 167 12.31 2.16 16.75
CA ASN A 167 11.68 2.97 15.69
C ASN A 167 12.28 4.38 15.61
N LYS A 168 12.50 5.02 16.76
CA LYS A 168 13.18 6.32 16.86
C LYS A 168 14.57 6.27 16.24
N LYS A 169 15.38 5.24 16.54
CA LYS A 169 16.74 5.09 15.99
C LYS A 169 16.70 4.98 14.46
N ILE A 170 15.79 4.16 13.93
CA ILE A 170 15.62 3.98 12.47
C ILE A 170 15.21 5.29 11.80
N ILE A 171 14.16 5.95 12.29
CA ILE A 171 13.67 7.20 11.70
C ILE A 171 14.75 8.28 11.75
N LYS A 172 15.44 8.47 12.88
CA LYS A 172 16.51 9.47 12.99
C LYS A 172 17.72 9.18 12.10
N SER A 173 17.98 7.92 11.77
CA SER A 173 19.06 7.54 10.85
C SER A 173 18.70 7.82 9.39
N TYR A 174 17.40 7.89 9.08
CA TYR A 174 16.86 8.07 7.73
C TYR A 174 15.63 9.01 7.73
N PRO A 175 15.79 10.26 8.18
CA PRO A 175 14.67 11.16 8.51
C PRO A 175 13.91 11.68 7.28
N ASP A 176 14.42 11.45 6.08
CA ASP A 176 13.77 11.79 4.80
C ASP A 176 13.18 10.56 4.09
N SER A 177 13.13 9.40 4.75
CA SER A 177 12.76 8.13 4.11
C SER A 177 11.27 7.98 3.86
N TYR A 178 10.91 7.89 2.59
CA TYR A 178 9.60 7.49 2.11
C TYR A 178 9.25 6.05 2.48
N LEU A 179 10.21 5.11 2.43
CA LEU A 179 9.95 3.73 2.84
C LEU A 179 9.53 3.66 4.31
N ILE A 180 10.25 4.35 5.21
CA ILE A 180 9.95 4.32 6.63
C ILE A 180 8.61 5.04 6.91
N LEU A 181 8.34 6.16 6.22
CA LEU A 181 7.04 6.81 6.26
C LEU A 181 5.90 5.88 5.80
N LYS A 182 6.13 5.13 4.71
CA LYS A 182 5.19 4.13 4.18
C LYS A 182 4.94 3.00 5.17
N GLN A 183 5.98 2.49 5.83
CA GLN A 183 5.80 1.50 6.90
C GLN A 183 4.95 2.06 8.04
N LEU A 184 5.24 3.28 8.51
CA LEU A 184 4.44 3.92 9.56
C LEU A 184 2.97 4.09 9.12
N PHE A 185 2.72 4.48 7.87
CA PHE A 185 1.36 4.57 7.33
C PHE A 185 0.66 3.21 7.21
N SER A 186 1.37 2.16 6.78
CA SER A 186 0.82 0.81 6.62
C SER A 186 0.46 0.15 7.96
N TYR A 187 1.19 0.49 9.02
CA TYR A 187 1.04 -0.08 10.36
C TYR A 187 0.44 0.88 11.38
N LYS A 188 -0.02 2.07 10.95
CA LYS A 188 -0.55 3.14 11.82
C LYS A 188 -1.58 2.66 12.85
N GLN A 189 -2.42 1.69 12.49
CA GLN A 189 -3.45 1.12 13.37
C GLN A 189 -2.91 0.42 14.63
N PHE A 190 -1.62 0.05 14.63
CA PHE A 190 -0.98 -0.59 15.78
C PHE A 190 -0.35 0.43 16.74
N PHE A 191 -0.30 1.71 16.39
CA PHE A 191 0.28 2.75 17.22
C PHE A 191 -0.81 3.63 17.82
N ALA A 192 -0.60 4.12 19.04
CA ALA A 192 -1.47 5.17 19.56
C ALA A 192 -1.28 6.46 18.74
N PRO A 193 -2.32 7.30 18.54
CA PRO A 193 -2.18 8.54 17.77
C PRO A 193 -1.03 9.45 18.25
N GLU A 194 -0.84 9.56 19.57
CA GLU A 194 0.25 10.34 20.15
C GLU A 194 1.64 9.75 19.85
N GLU A 195 1.75 8.44 19.71
CA GLU A 195 2.99 7.78 19.30
C GLU A 195 3.31 8.07 17.85
N ILE A 196 2.33 8.03 16.96
CA ILE A 196 2.51 8.39 15.54
C ILE A 196 2.94 9.86 15.45
N LYS A 197 2.30 10.78 16.18
CA LYS A 197 2.74 12.20 16.25
C LYS A 197 4.20 12.30 16.70
N LYS A 198 4.58 11.56 17.73
CA LYS A 198 5.95 11.51 18.23
C LYS A 198 6.93 10.93 17.22
N LEU A 199 6.59 9.84 16.53
CA LEU A 199 7.41 9.24 15.48
C LEU A 199 7.57 10.19 14.28
N LEU A 200 6.49 10.85 13.87
CA LEU A 200 6.51 11.88 12.81
C LEU A 200 7.43 13.05 13.16
N SER A 201 7.55 13.41 14.45
CA SER A 201 8.45 14.48 14.89
C SER A 201 9.94 14.17 14.70
N TYR A 202 10.31 12.90 14.49
CA TYR A 202 11.69 12.50 14.22
C TYR A 202 12.08 12.58 12.74
N PHE A 203 11.11 12.75 11.83
CA PHE A 203 11.39 12.96 10.42
C PHE A 203 11.75 14.43 10.15
N ASN A 204 12.48 14.65 9.08
CA ASN A 204 12.79 15.97 8.57
C ASN A 204 11.58 16.55 7.81
N PRO A 205 11.46 17.89 7.70
CA PRO A 205 10.36 18.51 6.97
C PRO A 205 10.21 18.10 5.50
N ALA A 206 11.25 17.53 4.87
CA ALA A 206 11.20 17.10 3.47
C ALA A 206 10.13 16.03 3.20
N ILE A 207 9.75 15.22 4.20
CA ILE A 207 8.71 14.20 4.03
C ILE A 207 7.31 14.78 3.81
N LYS A 208 7.10 16.06 4.14
CA LYS A 208 5.80 16.73 3.97
C LYS A 208 5.35 16.84 2.52
N LYS A 209 6.28 16.66 1.57
CA LYS A 209 5.99 16.66 0.13
C LYS A 209 5.28 15.39 -0.34
N TYR A 210 5.29 14.33 0.46
CA TYR A 210 4.72 13.03 0.10
C TYR A 210 3.25 12.95 0.51
N ASP A 211 2.40 12.41 -0.37
CA ASP A 211 0.95 12.25 -0.13
C ASP A 211 0.68 11.39 1.13
N LEU A 212 1.59 10.46 1.44
CA LEU A 212 1.52 9.63 2.66
C LEU A 212 1.65 10.44 3.95
N TYR A 213 2.42 11.54 3.94
CA TYR A 213 2.51 12.40 5.12
C TYR A 213 1.17 13.09 5.36
N GLU A 214 0.57 13.66 4.31
CA GLU A 214 -0.77 14.27 4.40
C GLU A 214 -1.81 13.22 4.84
N SER A 215 -1.76 12.02 4.28
CA SER A 215 -2.64 10.91 4.69
C SER A 215 -2.47 10.53 6.17
N LEU A 216 -1.25 10.56 6.71
CA LEU A 216 -0.99 10.37 8.14
C LEU A 216 -1.47 11.55 8.99
N GLN A 217 -1.29 12.79 8.52
CA GLN A 217 -1.82 13.97 9.21
C GLN A 217 -3.34 13.88 9.29
N ASN A 218 -4.01 13.59 8.17
CA ASN A 218 -5.47 13.41 8.13
C ASN A 218 -5.92 12.31 9.08
N TYR A 219 -5.23 11.15 9.09
CA TYR A 219 -5.50 10.10 10.07
C TYR A 219 -5.42 10.58 11.53
N LEU A 220 -4.46 11.46 11.85
CA LEU A 220 -4.24 11.99 13.20
C LEU A 220 -5.17 13.14 13.60
N THR A 221 -5.50 14.03 12.65
CA THR A 221 -6.36 15.19 12.88
C THR A 221 -7.82 14.79 12.89
N GLU A 222 -8.18 13.83 12.04
CA GLU A 222 -9.58 13.47 11.91
C GLU A 222 -10.04 12.72 13.14
N ASN A 223 -9.34 11.68 13.62
CA ASN A 223 -9.76 10.80 14.73
C ASN A 223 -11.28 10.47 14.77
N LYS A 224 -11.98 10.75 13.67
CA LYS A 224 -13.16 10.15 13.14
C LYS A 224 -12.56 9.00 12.36
N LEU A 225 -12.67 7.83 12.97
CA LEU A 225 -12.90 6.57 12.28
C LEU A 225 -13.20 6.85 10.79
N PHE A 226 -12.31 6.39 9.90
CA PHE A 226 -12.57 6.11 8.48
C PHE A 226 -14.04 6.31 8.09
N ASP A 227 -14.32 7.16 7.09
CA ASP A 227 -15.67 7.51 6.62
C ASP A 227 -16.74 6.48 7.02
N THR A 228 -17.34 6.70 8.20
CA THR A 228 -18.40 5.82 8.73
C THR A 228 -19.73 6.12 8.07
N LYS A 229 -19.74 6.86 6.95
CA LYS A 229 -20.92 6.97 6.13
C LYS A 229 -21.25 5.61 5.57
N TYR A 230 -22.50 5.49 5.20
CA TYR A 230 -22.98 4.31 4.56
C TYR A 230 -22.37 4.16 3.14
N PRO A 231 -21.85 2.98 2.74
CA PRO A 231 -21.09 2.75 1.51
C PRO A 231 -21.92 2.76 0.20
N SER A 232 -22.89 3.67 0.06
CA SER A 232 -23.75 3.77 -1.12
C SER A 232 -23.06 4.37 -2.36
N PHE A 233 -21.88 4.95 -2.21
CA PHE A 233 -21.12 5.53 -3.33
C PHE A 233 -20.21 4.51 -4.02
N ILE A 234 -19.79 3.44 -3.33
CA ILE A 234 -18.91 2.41 -3.89
C ILE A 234 -19.75 1.40 -4.69
N LYS A 235 -19.29 1.09 -5.90
CA LYS A 235 -19.83 0.00 -6.73
C LYS A 235 -18.96 -1.24 -6.57
N PHE A 236 -19.51 -2.26 -5.95
CA PHE A 236 -18.89 -3.58 -5.77
C PHE A 236 -19.31 -4.50 -6.90
N GLU A 237 -18.82 -5.74 -6.91
CA GLU A 237 -19.24 -6.76 -7.85
C GLU A 237 -20.19 -7.77 -7.17
N ASN A 238 -21.29 -8.15 -7.82
CA ASN A 238 -22.20 -9.18 -7.32
C ASN A 238 -21.81 -10.58 -7.83
N ALA A 239 -22.56 -11.62 -7.43
CA ALA A 239 -22.28 -12.99 -7.83
C ALA A 239 -22.32 -13.22 -9.36
N ASN A 240 -23.12 -12.42 -10.08
CA ASN A 240 -23.23 -12.46 -11.54
C ASN A 240 -22.08 -11.70 -12.24
N GLY A 241 -21.24 -10.97 -11.51
CA GLY A 241 -20.19 -10.12 -12.05
C GLY A 241 -20.63 -8.70 -12.41
N GLU A 242 -21.84 -8.32 -12.06
CA GLU A 242 -22.37 -6.99 -12.34
C GLU A 242 -21.94 -6.01 -11.25
N LYS A 243 -21.80 -4.73 -11.61
CA LYS A 243 -21.46 -3.68 -10.64
C LYS A 243 -22.69 -3.26 -9.87
N GLU A 244 -22.68 -3.49 -8.55
CA GLU A 244 -23.82 -3.30 -7.66
C GLU A 244 -23.41 -2.48 -6.41
N LYS A 245 -24.34 -1.67 -5.89
CA LYS A 245 -24.15 -0.88 -4.68
C LYS A 245 -24.79 -1.57 -3.48
N VAL A 246 -24.35 -1.18 -2.28
CA VAL A 246 -25.01 -1.63 -1.04
C VAL A 246 -26.47 -1.17 -1.02
N SER A 247 -27.39 -2.11 -0.74
CA SER A 247 -28.84 -1.89 -0.80
C SER A 247 -29.33 -0.86 0.20
N THR A 248 -29.84 0.28 -0.27
CA THR A 248 -30.33 1.38 0.58
C THR A 248 -31.75 1.17 1.11
N ASN A 249 -32.17 -0.06 1.40
CA ASN A 249 -33.52 -0.35 1.87
C ASN A 249 -33.92 0.46 3.12
N ASN A 250 -35.23 0.69 3.30
CA ASN A 250 -35.81 1.47 4.41
C ASN A 250 -35.94 0.65 5.71
N GLN A 251 -35.14 -0.40 5.88
CA GLN A 251 -35.12 -1.20 7.09
C GLN A 251 -34.59 -0.35 8.26
N SER A 252 -35.12 -0.59 9.47
CA SER A 252 -34.79 0.17 10.69
C SER A 252 -33.30 0.16 11.01
N VAL A 253 -32.64 -0.98 10.74
CA VAL A 253 -31.20 -1.15 10.88
C VAL A 253 -30.62 -1.97 9.73
N HIS A 254 -29.38 -1.65 9.35
CA HIS A 254 -28.63 -2.38 8.32
C HIS A 254 -27.25 -2.75 8.83
N LEU A 255 -26.96 -4.05 8.86
CA LEU A 255 -25.64 -4.58 9.21
C LEU A 255 -24.81 -4.82 7.94
N ILE A 256 -23.66 -4.15 7.85
CA ILE A 256 -22.65 -4.41 6.81
C ILE A 256 -21.55 -5.28 7.40
N VAL A 257 -21.33 -6.46 6.82
CA VAL A 257 -20.35 -7.45 7.31
C VAL A 257 -19.20 -7.61 6.33
N TYR A 258 -17.99 -7.32 6.77
CA TYR A 258 -16.76 -7.49 6.00
C TYR A 258 -16.12 -8.84 6.30
N TRP A 259 -15.91 -9.64 5.26
CA TRP A 259 -15.50 -11.04 5.40
C TRP A 259 -14.66 -11.53 4.21
N ALA A 260 -14.23 -12.80 4.23
CA ALA A 260 -13.59 -13.46 3.09
C ALA A 260 -13.78 -14.98 3.15
N SER A 261 -13.68 -15.66 2.00
CA SER A 261 -13.80 -17.12 1.87
C SER A 261 -12.78 -17.88 2.72
N TRP A 262 -11.55 -17.37 2.79
CA TRP A 262 -10.43 -17.95 3.54
C TRP A 262 -10.47 -17.59 5.04
N CYS A 263 -11.36 -16.70 5.47
CA CYS A 263 -11.45 -16.26 6.86
C CYS A 263 -12.28 -17.25 7.69
N LEU A 264 -11.61 -18.20 8.34
CA LEU A 264 -12.27 -19.18 9.20
C LEU A 264 -13.12 -18.55 10.33
N PRO A 265 -12.66 -17.52 11.05
CA PRO A 265 -13.50 -16.85 12.05
C PRO A 265 -14.77 -16.23 11.44
N CYS A 266 -14.67 -15.61 10.26
CA CYS A 266 -15.83 -15.04 9.57
C CYS A 266 -16.86 -16.13 9.22
N ARG A 267 -16.40 -17.29 8.73
CA ARG A 267 -17.29 -18.42 8.42
C ARG A 267 -18.00 -18.96 9.66
N LYS A 268 -17.38 -18.88 10.84
CA LYS A 268 -18.03 -19.23 12.11
C LYS A 268 -19.14 -18.26 12.53
N GLU A 269 -19.18 -17.03 12.01
CA GLU A 269 -20.25 -16.06 12.31
C GLU A 269 -21.50 -16.27 11.44
N ILE A 270 -21.35 -16.89 10.26
CA ILE A 270 -22.44 -17.03 9.28
C ILE A 270 -23.69 -17.69 9.86
N PRO A 271 -23.62 -18.79 10.65
CA PRO A 271 -24.80 -19.38 11.28
C PRO A 271 -25.53 -18.40 12.21
N GLU A 272 -24.81 -17.56 12.95
CA GLU A 272 -25.43 -16.58 13.84
C GLU A 272 -26.04 -15.40 13.08
N LEU A 273 -25.38 -14.95 12.01
CA LEU A 273 -25.94 -13.93 11.10
C LEU A 273 -27.25 -14.42 10.45
N LYS A 274 -27.33 -15.71 10.07
CA LYS A 274 -28.57 -16.33 9.58
C LYS A 274 -29.67 -16.28 10.64
N LYS A 275 -29.37 -16.66 11.89
CA LYS A 275 -30.34 -16.62 12.99
C LYS A 275 -30.84 -15.19 13.24
N LEU A 276 -29.95 -14.20 13.26
CA LEU A 276 -30.31 -12.79 13.41
C LEU A 276 -31.23 -12.33 12.28
N LEU A 277 -30.87 -12.64 11.02
CA LEU A 277 -31.69 -12.27 9.88
C LEU A 277 -33.07 -12.94 9.95
N THR A 278 -33.16 -14.24 10.22
CA THR A 278 -34.45 -14.94 10.37
C THR A 278 -35.31 -14.33 11.47
N LYS A 279 -34.70 -13.92 12.59
CA LYS A 279 -35.42 -13.37 13.74
C LYS A 279 -35.89 -11.92 13.52
N TYR A 280 -35.11 -11.12 12.80
CA TYR A 280 -35.32 -9.67 12.71
C TYR A 280 -35.61 -9.11 11.30
N SER A 281 -35.61 -9.94 10.24
CA SER A 281 -35.85 -9.47 8.87
C SER A 281 -37.21 -8.80 8.69
N ASN A 282 -38.23 -9.35 9.35
CA ASN A 282 -39.60 -8.84 9.26
C ASN A 282 -39.85 -7.65 10.19
N THR A 283 -38.90 -7.35 11.07
CA THR A 283 -39.04 -6.30 12.11
C THR A 283 -38.05 -5.16 11.94
N GLY A 284 -37.20 -5.16 10.91
CA GLY A 284 -36.37 -3.99 10.62
C GLY A 284 -34.90 -4.26 10.31
N LEU A 285 -34.43 -5.52 10.27
CA LEU A 285 -33.02 -5.84 10.01
C LEU A 285 -32.78 -6.21 8.54
N SER A 286 -31.78 -5.57 7.92
CA SER A 286 -31.14 -6.07 6.71
C SER A 286 -29.64 -6.34 6.92
N ILE A 287 -29.09 -7.25 6.13
CA ILE A 287 -27.66 -7.57 6.12
C ILE A 287 -27.13 -7.47 4.69
N THR A 288 -25.95 -6.87 4.54
CA THR A 288 -25.13 -6.98 3.33
C THR A 288 -23.74 -7.44 3.74
N SER A 289 -23.20 -8.46 3.06
CA SER A 289 -21.82 -8.87 3.26
C SER A 289 -20.95 -8.39 2.10
N ILE A 290 -19.82 -7.78 2.42
CA ILE A 290 -18.81 -7.31 1.46
C ILE A 290 -17.56 -8.17 1.66
N SER A 291 -17.31 -9.04 0.69
CA SER A 291 -16.11 -9.87 0.67
C SER A 291 -14.88 -9.06 0.25
N ILE A 292 -13.76 -9.35 0.90
CA ILE A 292 -12.42 -8.85 0.58
C ILE A 292 -11.56 -9.92 -0.12
N ASP A 293 -12.16 -10.95 -0.70
CA ASP A 293 -11.47 -11.97 -1.47
C ASP A 293 -10.72 -11.38 -2.67
N GLY A 294 -9.50 -11.88 -2.92
CA GLY A 294 -8.74 -11.54 -4.12
C GLY A 294 -9.08 -12.42 -5.33
N ASN A 295 -9.70 -13.57 -5.10
CA ASN A 295 -10.11 -14.52 -6.11
C ASN A 295 -11.64 -14.70 -6.08
N LYS A 296 -12.30 -14.30 -7.16
CA LYS A 296 -13.76 -14.40 -7.29
C LYS A 296 -14.27 -15.84 -7.24
N GLN A 297 -13.53 -16.81 -7.76
CA GLN A 297 -13.99 -18.20 -7.81
C GLN A 297 -14.07 -18.82 -6.41
N ASP A 298 -13.10 -18.53 -5.55
CA ASP A 298 -13.09 -19.01 -4.16
C ASP A 298 -14.27 -18.42 -3.37
N TRP A 299 -14.57 -17.14 -3.61
CA TRP A 299 -15.74 -16.46 -3.06
C TRP A 299 -17.04 -17.13 -3.53
N LEU A 300 -17.23 -17.31 -4.83
CA LEU A 300 -18.45 -17.94 -5.40
C LEU A 300 -18.65 -19.38 -4.89
N ALA A 301 -17.58 -20.18 -4.84
CA ALA A 301 -17.63 -21.54 -4.31
C ALA A 301 -18.08 -21.54 -2.83
N THR A 302 -17.56 -20.59 -2.04
CA THR A 302 -17.95 -20.44 -0.63
C THR A 302 -19.37 -19.94 -0.48
N LEU A 303 -19.84 -19.02 -1.34
CA LEU A 303 -21.24 -18.58 -1.33
C LEU A 303 -22.21 -19.75 -1.57
N ALA A 304 -21.91 -20.62 -2.52
CA ALA A 304 -22.71 -21.80 -2.82
C ALA A 304 -22.78 -22.77 -1.63
N PHE A 305 -21.67 -22.91 -0.90
CA PHE A 305 -21.60 -23.75 0.30
C PHE A 305 -22.36 -23.13 1.49
N GLU A 306 -22.07 -21.86 1.79
CA GLU A 306 -22.57 -21.17 2.96
C GLU A 306 -24.03 -20.75 2.82
N LYS A 307 -24.60 -20.69 1.61
CA LYS A 307 -26.03 -20.39 1.37
C LYS A 307 -26.51 -19.13 2.11
N MET A 308 -25.79 -18.03 1.96
CA MET A 308 -26.14 -16.73 2.54
C MET A 308 -27.19 -16.05 1.69
N ASN A 309 -28.43 -16.00 2.17
CA ASN A 309 -29.61 -15.55 1.43
C ASN A 309 -29.86 -14.03 1.51
N TRP A 310 -28.82 -13.24 1.72
CA TRP A 310 -28.86 -11.78 1.71
C TRP A 310 -27.83 -11.23 0.72
N GLN A 311 -27.79 -9.90 0.55
CA GLN A 311 -26.91 -9.28 -0.46
C GLN A 311 -25.44 -9.62 -0.20
N GLN A 312 -24.78 -10.16 -1.23
CA GLN A 312 -23.36 -10.51 -1.24
C GLN A 312 -22.65 -9.69 -2.31
N LEU A 313 -21.60 -8.99 -1.90
CA LEU A 313 -20.81 -8.11 -2.75
C LEU A 313 -19.32 -8.46 -2.61
N LEU A 314 -18.55 -8.25 -3.67
CA LEU A 314 -17.11 -8.46 -3.72
C LEU A 314 -16.38 -7.13 -3.95
N ALA A 315 -15.46 -6.79 -3.04
CA ALA A 315 -14.57 -5.66 -3.16
C ALA A 315 -13.26 -6.07 -3.85
N ILE A 316 -13.18 -5.82 -5.16
CA ILE A 316 -12.01 -6.07 -6.01
C ILE A 316 -11.55 -4.78 -6.70
N ASP A 317 -10.25 -4.71 -7.01
CA ASP A 317 -9.59 -3.61 -7.71
C ASP A 317 -9.96 -2.22 -7.14
N SER A 318 -10.59 -1.36 -7.94
CA SER A 318 -10.96 0.00 -7.54
C SER A 318 -11.92 0.06 -6.36
N SER A 319 -12.88 -0.88 -6.28
CA SER A 319 -13.80 -0.95 -5.14
C SER A 319 -13.07 -1.36 -3.85
N ARG A 320 -12.01 -2.17 -3.96
CA ARG A 320 -11.16 -2.52 -2.82
C ARG A 320 -10.32 -1.33 -2.36
N MET A 321 -9.78 -0.56 -3.29
CA MET A 321 -9.05 0.67 -2.96
C MET A 321 -9.96 1.68 -2.26
N GLN A 322 -11.14 1.97 -2.83
CA GLN A 322 -12.13 2.86 -2.23
C GLN A 322 -12.56 2.35 -0.85
N LEU A 323 -12.77 1.04 -0.70
CA LEU A 323 -13.11 0.47 0.60
C LEU A 323 -12.00 0.70 1.63
N ASN A 324 -10.73 0.47 1.27
CA ASN A 324 -9.59 0.66 2.17
C ASN A 324 -9.30 2.14 2.48
N GLU A 325 -9.62 3.04 1.55
CA GLU A 325 -9.48 4.49 1.69
C GLU A 325 -10.53 5.05 2.65
N HIS A 326 -11.77 4.59 2.50
CA HIS A 326 -12.91 5.13 3.24
C HIS A 326 -13.27 4.34 4.52
N TYR A 327 -12.86 3.08 4.68
CA TYR A 327 -13.32 2.22 5.79
C TYR A 327 -12.16 1.52 6.51
N ALA A 328 -12.32 1.37 7.82
CA ALA A 328 -11.33 0.84 8.77
C ALA A 328 -11.18 -0.69 8.74
N ILE A 329 -11.19 -1.32 7.57
CA ILE A 329 -11.26 -2.79 7.45
C ILE A 329 -9.85 -3.37 7.54
N ASN A 330 -9.20 -3.15 8.69
CA ASN A 330 -7.82 -3.57 8.97
C ASN A 330 -7.72 -5.04 9.41
N ALA A 331 -8.85 -5.62 9.84
CA ALA A 331 -8.99 -7.03 10.18
C ALA A 331 -10.42 -7.46 9.85
N ILE A 332 -10.58 -8.75 9.52
CA ILE A 332 -11.88 -9.39 9.39
C ILE A 332 -11.94 -10.59 10.35
N PRO A 333 -13.12 -10.94 10.88
CA PRO A 333 -14.43 -10.33 10.60
C PRO A 333 -14.61 -8.94 11.24
N LYS A 334 -15.31 -8.07 10.53
CA LYS A 334 -15.65 -6.72 10.98
C LYS A 334 -17.06 -6.37 10.52
N SER A 335 -17.87 -5.78 11.39
CA SER A 335 -19.25 -5.41 11.05
C SER A 335 -19.58 -3.99 11.47
N TYR A 336 -20.41 -3.32 10.69
CA TYR A 336 -20.86 -1.94 10.89
C TYR A 336 -22.38 -1.94 10.89
N LEU A 337 -22.98 -1.49 12.00
CA LEU A 337 -24.44 -1.41 12.16
C LEU A 337 -24.89 0.03 11.94
N TYR A 338 -25.79 0.23 10.98
CA TYR A 338 -26.34 1.53 10.62
C TYR A 338 -27.82 1.62 10.98
N ASN A 339 -28.31 2.81 11.32
CA ASN A 339 -29.74 3.06 11.51
C ASN A 339 -30.46 3.33 10.17
N SER A 340 -31.78 3.55 10.22
CA SER A 340 -32.63 3.87 9.07
C SER A 340 -32.19 5.14 8.32
N ARG A 341 -31.57 6.09 9.02
CA ARG A 341 -30.96 7.31 8.44
C ARG A 341 -29.55 7.09 7.90
N LYS A 342 -29.09 5.83 7.86
CA LYS A 342 -27.77 5.42 7.36
C LYS A 342 -26.61 6.04 8.14
N GLN A 343 -26.84 6.34 9.42
CA GLN A 343 -25.82 6.78 10.37
C GLN A 343 -25.28 5.55 11.10
N LEU A 344 -23.95 5.49 11.26
CA LEU A 344 -23.31 4.41 12.00
C LEU A 344 -23.75 4.46 13.48
N ILE A 345 -24.28 3.34 13.98
CA ILE A 345 -24.60 3.12 15.38
C ILE A 345 -23.38 2.58 16.11
N LYS A 346 -22.81 1.47 15.63
CA LYS A 346 -21.72 0.75 16.29
C LYS A 346 -20.94 -0.12 15.29
N THR A 347 -19.67 -0.38 15.59
CA THR A 347 -18.86 -1.40 14.89
C THR A 347 -18.56 -2.58 15.80
N PHE A 348 -18.36 -3.75 15.20
CA PHE A 348 -18.08 -5.01 15.87
C PHE A 348 -16.89 -5.69 15.19
N THR A 349 -16.13 -6.47 15.95
CA THR A 349 -15.04 -7.32 15.45
C THR A 349 -15.35 -8.72 15.94
N GLY A 350 -15.67 -9.64 15.03
CA GLY A 350 -16.25 -10.90 15.46
C GLY A 350 -17.73 -10.80 15.84
N PHE A 351 -18.34 -11.97 16.07
CA PHE A 351 -19.68 -12.08 16.60
C PHE A 351 -19.62 -11.81 18.09
N ASP A 352 -20.26 -10.73 18.51
CA ASP A 352 -20.33 -10.24 19.88
C ASP A 352 -21.80 -10.28 20.31
N ALA A 353 -22.10 -10.83 21.49
CA ALA A 353 -23.47 -10.93 22.01
C ALA A 353 -24.18 -9.56 22.08
N SER A 354 -23.42 -8.47 22.28
CA SER A 354 -23.96 -7.11 22.27
C SER A 354 -24.49 -6.65 20.90
N LEU A 355 -24.18 -7.37 19.81
CA LEU A 355 -24.74 -7.10 18.48
C LEU A 355 -26.26 -7.28 18.48
N GLU A 356 -26.74 -8.42 18.98
CA GLU A 356 -28.17 -8.70 19.02
C GLU A 356 -28.91 -7.73 19.94
N GLU A 357 -28.33 -7.43 21.11
CA GLU A 357 -28.88 -6.45 22.04
C GLU A 357 -29.00 -5.06 21.41
N THR A 358 -27.98 -4.63 20.65
CA THR A 358 -28.00 -3.36 19.94
C THR A 358 -29.07 -3.35 18.85
N ILE A 359 -29.18 -4.41 18.05
CA ILE A 359 -30.22 -4.57 17.03
C ILE A 359 -31.61 -4.48 17.65
N LYS A 360 -31.86 -5.25 18.73
CA LYS A 360 -33.15 -5.26 19.43
C LYS A 360 -33.53 -3.87 19.95
N LYS A 361 -32.56 -3.14 20.51
CA LYS A 361 -32.76 -1.78 21.02
C LYS A 361 -33.14 -0.78 19.93
N GLU A 362 -32.51 -0.87 18.75
CA GLU A 362 -32.75 0.08 17.66
C GLU A 362 -33.99 -0.28 16.82
N ILE A 363 -34.40 -1.55 16.78
CA ILE A 363 -35.67 -1.96 16.17
C ILE A 363 -36.88 -1.59 17.04
N GLY A 364 -36.73 -1.57 18.37
CA GLY A 364 -37.82 -1.25 19.30
C GLY A 364 -38.08 0.25 19.53
N LYS A 365 -37.33 1.14 18.87
CA LYS A 365 -37.54 2.60 18.87
C LYS A 365 -38.35 3.02 17.66
#